data_AF-A0A7S2WBV5-F1
#
_entry.id   AF-A0A7S2WBV5-F1
#
_cell.length_a   1.000
_cell.length_b   1.000
_cell.length_c   1.000
_cell.angle_alpha   90.00
_cell.angle_beta   90.00
_cell.angle_gamma   90.00
#
_symmetry.space_group_name_H-M   'P 1'
#
loop_
_entity.id
_entity.type
_entity.pdbx_description
1 polymer ?
#
loop_
_entity_poly.entity_id
_entity_poly.type
_entity_poly.pdbx_seq_one_letter_code
_entity_poly.pdbx_strand_id
1 'polypeptide(L)'
;ETMGCFLSLFRDVFGRRPFPGAALCGRWEHRDAQLQLIRWAVDAPQDLVDFTSGQHSSVPHNDGLSVPPPNGSWSSPALVHAVLNAGSGEAGHEAEARAVLDHGASTYPEALVRSLCALRGAQGFSETPLYSSVLQSTLHPYFEPGGNRKSALVLVSLLWNHDSEVVLRACRQVYTLSPTLDTVQHLIRLVNAVNNGPRMLMEMRERELVFAVACVLGEKGELVLEDWIHEQLRGDSTFHSSSVLIQFLNRHSAAVVPKASLKPSSPPLSIESLTLLLKTLHRHASGNPGALNKCARLLEPVFRVHSGLAALFR
;
A
#
# COMPACT_ATOMS: atom_id res chain seq x y z
N GLU A 1 -30.53 12.45 -18.12
CA GLU A 1 -31.49 12.29 -19.23
C GLU A 1 -30.87 12.59 -20.60
N THR A 2 -30.14 13.70 -20.76
CA THR A 2 -29.50 14.14 -22.02
C THR A 2 -28.56 13.09 -22.65
N MET A 3 -27.83 12.33 -21.84
CA MET A 3 -26.92 11.28 -22.31
C MET A 3 -27.63 10.08 -22.96
N GLY A 4 -28.71 9.62 -22.31
CA GLY A 4 -29.48 8.49 -22.83
C GLY A 4 -30.06 8.81 -24.20
N CYS A 5 -30.49 10.06 -24.40
CA CYS A 5 -30.92 10.56 -25.70
C CYS A 5 -29.77 10.58 -26.72
N PHE A 6 -28.59 11.11 -26.38
CA PHE A 6 -27.44 11.13 -27.29
C PHE A 6 -27.02 9.73 -27.73
N LEU A 7 -26.93 8.78 -26.80
CA LEU A 7 -26.49 7.42 -27.11
C LEU A 7 -27.57 6.60 -27.81
N SER A 8 -28.85 6.84 -27.51
CA SER A 8 -29.94 6.26 -28.30
C SER A 8 -29.88 6.76 -29.75
N LEU A 9 -29.68 8.07 -29.96
CA LEU A 9 -29.53 8.65 -31.30
C LEU A 9 -28.30 8.09 -32.02
N PHE A 10 -27.16 7.98 -31.32
CA PHE A 10 -25.96 7.37 -31.88
C PHE A 10 -26.23 5.92 -32.31
N ARG A 11 -26.89 5.13 -31.46
CA ARG A 11 -27.24 3.74 -31.75
C ARG A 11 -28.17 3.62 -32.96
N ASP A 12 -29.13 4.53 -33.10
CA ASP A 12 -30.07 4.56 -34.21
C ASP A 12 -29.40 4.95 -35.54
N VAL A 13 -28.42 5.86 -35.50
CA VAL A 13 -27.66 6.30 -36.69
C VAL A 13 -26.58 5.31 -37.12
N PHE A 14 -25.87 4.70 -36.17
CA PHE A 14 -24.70 3.85 -36.43
C PHE A 14 -24.99 2.34 -36.36
N GLY A 15 -26.24 1.94 -36.57
CA GLY A 15 -26.61 0.55 -36.82
C GLY A 15 -26.51 -0.36 -35.59
N ARG A 16 -26.96 0.12 -34.43
CA ARG A 16 -27.02 -0.64 -33.16
C ARG A 16 -25.67 -1.05 -32.56
N ARG A 17 -24.58 -0.41 -32.96
CA ARG A 17 -23.27 -0.61 -32.33
C ARG A 17 -23.17 0.20 -31.03
N PRO A 18 -22.52 -0.34 -29.98
CA PRO A 18 -22.25 0.43 -28.78
C PRO A 18 -21.30 1.59 -29.10
N PHE A 19 -21.43 2.67 -28.34
CA PHE A 19 -20.52 3.80 -28.46
C PHE A 19 -19.11 3.39 -28.00
N PRO A 20 -18.05 3.69 -28.78
CA PRO A 20 -16.70 3.28 -28.42
C PRO A 20 -16.20 4.08 -27.22
N GLY A 21 -16.04 3.43 -26.07
CA GLY A 21 -15.56 4.06 -24.83
C GLY A 21 -14.18 4.70 -24.98
N ALA A 22 -13.37 4.22 -25.92
CA ALA A 22 -12.09 4.83 -26.29
C ALA A 22 -12.21 6.31 -26.71
N ALA A 23 -13.34 6.74 -27.28
CA ALA A 23 -13.57 8.14 -27.64
C ALA A 23 -13.66 9.07 -26.41
N LEU A 24 -14.10 8.54 -25.26
CA LEU A 24 -14.12 9.25 -23.98
C LEU A 24 -12.73 9.29 -23.31
N CYS A 25 -11.78 8.46 -23.77
CA CYS A 25 -10.46 8.33 -23.16
C CYS A 25 -9.42 9.32 -23.75
N GLY A 26 -9.78 10.07 -24.80
CA GLY A 26 -8.93 11.10 -25.38
C GLY A 26 -8.74 12.31 -24.47
N ARG A 27 -7.91 13.26 -24.88
CA ARG A 27 -7.80 14.56 -24.19
C ARG A 27 -8.87 15.51 -24.72
N TRP A 28 -9.76 15.96 -23.85
CA TRP A 28 -10.81 16.91 -24.20
C TRP A 28 -10.45 18.31 -23.69
N GLU A 29 -10.84 19.33 -24.44
CA GLU A 29 -10.72 20.73 -24.02
C GLU A 29 -11.66 21.03 -22.84
N HIS A 30 -12.91 20.55 -22.93
CA HIS A 30 -13.91 20.67 -21.87
C HIS A 30 -13.89 19.48 -20.92
N ARG A 31 -13.03 19.55 -19.90
CA ARG A 31 -12.80 18.48 -18.92
C ARG A 31 -14.02 18.15 -18.06
N ASP A 32 -14.80 19.15 -17.66
CA ASP A 32 -16.05 18.95 -16.90
C ASP A 32 -17.04 18.10 -17.68
N ALA A 33 -17.24 18.44 -18.97
CA ALA A 33 -18.09 17.65 -19.85
C ALA A 33 -17.55 16.23 -19.99
N GLN A 34 -16.23 16.06 -20.16
CA GLN A 34 -15.62 14.74 -20.23
C GLN A 34 -15.87 13.91 -18.95
N LEU A 35 -15.67 14.48 -17.76
CA LEU A 35 -15.87 13.79 -16.48
C LEU A 35 -17.35 13.43 -16.25
N GLN A 36 -18.28 14.33 -16.55
CA GLN A 36 -19.72 14.04 -16.49
C GLN A 36 -20.12 12.93 -17.47
N LEU A 37 -19.53 12.94 -18.67
CA LEU A 37 -19.75 11.89 -19.66
C LEU A 37 -19.23 10.54 -19.17
N ILE A 38 -18.00 10.51 -18.66
CA ILE A 38 -17.37 9.31 -18.11
C ILE A 38 -18.17 8.77 -16.93
N ARG A 39 -18.60 9.62 -16.00
CA ARG A 39 -19.38 9.23 -14.81
C ARG A 39 -20.65 8.45 -15.16
N TRP A 40 -21.31 8.80 -16.25
CA TRP A 40 -22.45 8.02 -16.74
C TRP A 40 -22.00 6.76 -17.50
N ALA A 41 -20.97 6.89 -18.34
CA ALA A 41 -20.50 5.82 -19.21
C ALA A 41 -19.95 4.61 -18.44
N VAL A 42 -19.33 4.81 -17.28
CA VAL A 42 -18.77 3.72 -16.45
C VAL A 42 -19.83 2.72 -15.99
N ASP A 43 -21.07 3.18 -15.80
CA ASP A 43 -22.21 2.36 -15.36
C ASP A 43 -23.14 1.97 -16.52
N ALA A 44 -22.84 2.43 -17.74
CA ALA A 44 -23.69 2.14 -18.88
C ALA A 44 -23.65 0.65 -19.25
N PRO A 45 -24.79 0.06 -19.64
CA PRO A 45 -24.82 -1.26 -20.26
C PRO A 45 -23.85 -1.39 -21.44
N GLN A 46 -23.29 -2.59 -21.63
CA GLN A 46 -22.31 -2.86 -22.69
C GLN A 46 -22.87 -2.62 -24.10
N ASP A 47 -24.17 -2.77 -24.30
CA ASP A 47 -24.84 -2.49 -25.58
C ASP A 47 -24.94 -0.98 -25.90
N LEU A 48 -24.71 -0.12 -24.90
CA LEU A 48 -24.69 1.34 -25.07
C LEU A 48 -23.26 1.89 -25.13
N VAL A 49 -22.34 1.41 -24.30
CA VAL A 49 -20.94 1.83 -24.28
C VAL A 49 -20.03 0.62 -24.11
N ASP A 50 -18.99 0.54 -24.94
CA ASP A 50 -18.02 -0.55 -24.90
C ASP A 50 -16.59 -0.03 -24.70
N PHE A 51 -15.98 -0.37 -23.57
CA PHE A 51 -14.57 -0.09 -23.27
C PHE A 51 -13.65 -1.28 -23.60
N THR A 52 -14.19 -2.44 -24.01
CA THR A 52 -13.43 -3.66 -24.27
C THR A 52 -12.82 -3.72 -25.68
N SER A 53 -13.46 -3.07 -26.65
CA SER A 53 -13.16 -3.16 -28.09
C SER A 53 -12.00 -2.27 -28.58
N GLY A 54 -11.23 -1.64 -27.68
CA GLY A 54 -10.10 -0.76 -28.04
C GLY A 54 -8.76 -1.49 -28.20
N GLN A 55 -7.80 -0.91 -28.94
CA GLN A 55 -6.44 -1.46 -29.14
C GLN A 55 -5.62 -1.63 -27.84
N HIS A 56 -6.07 -1.06 -26.72
CA HIS A 56 -5.48 -1.23 -25.38
C HIS A 56 -6.32 -2.16 -24.49
N SER A 57 -6.97 -3.14 -25.12
CA SER A 57 -7.97 -4.05 -24.55
C SER A 57 -7.51 -4.71 -23.24
N SER A 58 -8.32 -4.46 -22.19
CA SER A 58 -8.46 -5.12 -20.89
C SER A 58 -7.30 -5.99 -20.36
N VAL A 59 -6.90 -5.73 -19.12
CA VAL A 59 -6.07 -6.66 -18.34
C VAL A 59 -6.83 -8.00 -18.22
N PRO A 60 -6.22 -9.15 -18.57
CA PRO A 60 -6.88 -10.45 -18.50
C PRO A 60 -7.39 -10.74 -17.09
N HIS A 61 -8.63 -11.22 -16.98
CA HIS A 61 -9.40 -11.38 -15.73
C HIS A 61 -9.32 -12.78 -15.10
N ASN A 62 -8.28 -13.56 -15.41
CA ASN A 62 -8.31 -15.02 -15.24
C ASN A 62 -8.07 -15.53 -13.79
N ASP A 63 -8.37 -14.71 -12.77
CA ASP A 63 -7.91 -14.94 -11.40
C ASP A 63 -9.05 -15.28 -10.40
N GLY A 64 -10.31 -15.32 -10.87
CA GLY A 64 -11.47 -15.67 -10.03
C GLY A 64 -11.79 -14.67 -8.91
N LEU A 65 -11.16 -13.49 -8.90
CA LEU A 65 -11.25 -12.49 -7.84
C LEU A 65 -12.51 -11.63 -7.88
N SER A 66 -13.00 -11.29 -9.07
CA SER A 66 -14.11 -10.35 -9.24
C SER A 66 -14.75 -10.50 -10.61
N VAL A 67 -16.06 -10.22 -10.69
CA VAL A 67 -16.79 -10.14 -11.96
C VAL A 67 -16.35 -8.85 -12.65
N PRO A 68 -15.79 -8.90 -13.88
CA PRO A 68 -15.41 -7.70 -14.59
C PRO A 68 -16.62 -6.76 -14.76
N PRO A 69 -16.40 -5.43 -14.81
CA PRO A 69 -17.45 -4.51 -15.22
C PRO A 69 -18.01 -4.97 -16.58
N PRO A 70 -19.34 -5.06 -16.76
CA PRO A 70 -19.94 -5.58 -17.98
C PRO A 70 -19.50 -4.87 -19.27
N ASN A 71 -19.26 -3.56 -19.18
CA ASN A 71 -18.80 -2.72 -20.28
C ASN A 71 -17.26 -2.59 -20.36
N GLY A 72 -16.51 -3.22 -19.45
CA GLY A 72 -15.04 -3.15 -19.38
C GLY A 72 -14.45 -1.85 -18.82
N SER A 73 -15.26 -0.93 -18.26
CA SER A 73 -14.84 0.41 -17.85
C SER A 73 -13.59 0.42 -16.95
N TRP A 74 -13.70 -0.12 -15.73
CA TRP A 74 -12.60 -0.14 -14.75
C TRP A 74 -11.45 -1.08 -15.10
N SER A 75 -11.63 -1.90 -16.13
CA SER A 75 -10.59 -2.78 -16.68
C SER A 75 -9.77 -2.11 -17.78
N SER A 76 -10.14 -0.88 -18.18
CA SER A 76 -9.48 -0.10 -19.21
C SER A 76 -8.48 0.88 -18.60
N PRO A 77 -7.15 0.68 -18.76
CA PRO A 77 -6.15 1.64 -18.32
C PRO A 77 -6.35 3.00 -18.99
N ALA A 78 -6.78 3.03 -20.27
CA ALA A 78 -7.04 4.26 -21.00
C ALA A 78 -8.12 5.13 -20.34
N LEU A 79 -9.18 4.50 -19.82
CA LEU A 79 -10.23 5.21 -19.09
C LEU A 79 -9.69 5.81 -17.79
N VAL A 80 -9.00 4.98 -16.99
CA VAL A 80 -8.42 5.44 -15.72
C VAL A 80 -7.44 6.58 -15.94
N HIS A 81 -6.61 6.49 -16.99
CA HIS A 81 -5.70 7.56 -17.38
C HIS A 81 -6.43 8.84 -17.80
N ALA A 82 -7.54 8.72 -18.54
CA ALA A 82 -8.35 9.86 -18.94
C ALA A 82 -8.96 10.58 -17.73
N VAL A 83 -9.49 9.83 -16.75
CA VAL A 83 -10.03 10.41 -15.50
C VAL A 83 -8.93 11.10 -14.70
N LEU A 84 -7.76 10.46 -14.55
CA LEU A 84 -6.61 11.05 -13.85
C LEU A 84 -6.11 12.33 -14.55
N ASN A 85 -6.04 12.33 -15.88
CA ASN A 85 -5.62 13.51 -16.65
C ASN A 85 -6.64 14.64 -16.59
N ALA A 86 -7.94 14.33 -16.64
CA ALA A 86 -8.99 15.32 -16.50
C ALA A 86 -8.95 15.98 -15.10
N GLY A 87 -8.69 15.18 -14.06
CA GLY A 87 -8.50 15.68 -12.69
C GLY A 87 -7.17 16.39 -12.42
N SER A 88 -6.18 16.27 -13.31
CA SER A 88 -4.86 16.90 -13.16
C SER A 88 -4.87 18.31 -13.75
N GLY A 89 -5.11 19.35 -12.94
CA GLY A 89 -5.18 20.73 -13.44
C GLY A 89 -5.73 21.76 -12.45
N GLU A 90 -6.49 22.72 -12.97
CA GLU A 90 -7.10 23.83 -12.22
C GLU A 90 -8.02 23.36 -11.08
N ALA A 91 -8.21 24.25 -10.10
CA ALA A 91 -8.98 23.97 -8.89
C ALA A 91 -10.46 23.67 -9.21
N GLY A 92 -10.87 22.41 -9.04
CA GLY A 92 -12.26 21.96 -9.16
C GLY A 92 -12.41 20.55 -9.73
N HIS A 93 -11.61 20.19 -10.74
CA HIS A 93 -11.74 18.92 -11.48
C HIS A 93 -11.23 17.71 -10.71
N GLU A 94 -10.31 17.89 -9.76
CA GLU A 94 -9.76 16.80 -8.94
C GLU A 94 -10.84 16.12 -8.10
N ALA A 95 -11.76 16.90 -7.50
CA ALA A 95 -12.81 16.34 -6.65
C ALA A 95 -13.81 15.49 -7.46
N GLU A 96 -14.15 15.92 -8.68
CA GLU A 96 -15.04 15.16 -9.55
C GLU A 96 -14.36 13.92 -10.12
N ALA A 97 -13.11 14.04 -10.58
CA ALA A 97 -12.31 12.90 -11.00
C ALA A 97 -12.14 11.87 -9.87
N ARG A 98 -11.92 12.36 -8.64
CA ARG A 98 -11.87 11.51 -7.46
C ARG A 98 -13.20 10.81 -7.20
N ALA A 99 -14.33 11.50 -7.27
CA ALA A 99 -15.64 10.88 -7.08
C ALA A 99 -15.89 9.76 -8.11
N VAL A 100 -15.47 9.93 -9.36
CA VAL A 100 -15.52 8.89 -10.39
C VAL A 100 -14.64 7.70 -10.02
N LEU A 101 -13.40 7.93 -9.58
CA LEU A 101 -12.48 6.86 -9.20
C LEU A 101 -12.91 6.14 -7.92
N ASP A 102 -13.43 6.85 -6.92
CA ASP A 102 -13.92 6.29 -5.67
C ASP A 102 -15.15 5.40 -5.92
N HIS A 103 -15.99 5.75 -6.91
CA HIS A 103 -17.07 4.88 -7.38
C HIS A 103 -16.51 3.54 -7.93
N GLY A 104 -15.49 3.60 -8.78
CA GLY A 104 -14.79 2.41 -9.26
C GLY A 104 -14.13 1.58 -8.15
N ALA A 105 -13.52 2.25 -7.17
CA ALA A 105 -12.90 1.61 -6.00
C ALA A 105 -13.93 0.89 -5.12
N SER A 106 -15.17 1.40 -5.05
CA SER A 106 -16.24 0.78 -4.28
C SER A 106 -16.94 -0.39 -5.00
N THR A 107 -17.02 -0.34 -6.33
CA THR A 107 -17.81 -1.28 -7.14
C THR A 107 -16.96 -2.39 -7.76
N TYR A 108 -15.78 -2.05 -8.28
CA TYR A 108 -14.86 -2.98 -8.95
C TYR A 108 -13.39 -2.69 -8.54
N PRO A 109 -13.05 -2.76 -7.24
CA PRO A 109 -11.73 -2.39 -6.72
C PRO A 109 -10.58 -3.13 -7.40
N GLU A 110 -10.70 -4.44 -7.64
CA GLU A 110 -9.62 -5.23 -8.24
C GLU A 110 -9.41 -4.92 -9.72
N ALA A 111 -10.46 -4.52 -10.44
CA ALA A 111 -10.33 -4.08 -11.83
C ALA A 111 -9.61 -2.73 -11.88
N LEU A 112 -10.03 -1.78 -11.02
CA LEU A 112 -9.42 -0.46 -10.92
C LEU A 112 -7.94 -0.55 -10.54
N VAL A 113 -7.59 -1.36 -9.53
CA VAL A 113 -6.20 -1.54 -9.10
C VAL A 113 -5.33 -2.09 -10.23
N ARG A 114 -5.80 -3.09 -10.98
CA ARG A 114 -5.06 -3.63 -12.14
C ARG A 114 -4.81 -2.55 -13.19
N SER A 115 -5.82 -1.75 -13.51
CA SER A 115 -5.71 -0.65 -14.47
C SER A 115 -4.74 0.42 -13.98
N LEU A 116 -4.77 0.79 -12.70
CA LEU A 116 -3.80 1.73 -12.11
C LEU A 116 -2.37 1.20 -12.20
N CYS A 117 -2.14 -0.07 -11.86
CA CYS A 117 -0.81 -0.68 -11.96
C CYS A 117 -0.31 -0.76 -13.41
N ALA A 118 -1.19 -1.06 -14.37
CA ALA A 118 -0.84 -1.05 -15.79
C ALA A 118 -0.37 0.33 -16.27
N LEU A 119 -0.91 1.43 -15.70
CA LEU A 119 -0.47 2.79 -16.04
C LEU A 119 0.93 3.10 -15.54
N ARG A 120 1.32 2.62 -14.36
CA ARG A 120 2.65 2.85 -13.81
C ARG A 120 3.77 2.33 -14.71
N GLY A 121 3.52 1.22 -15.43
CA GLY A 121 4.44 0.66 -16.42
C GLY A 121 4.37 1.28 -17.82
N ALA A 122 3.41 2.17 -18.07
CA ALA A 122 3.21 2.77 -19.40
C ALA A 122 4.18 3.93 -19.66
N GLN A 123 4.70 4.01 -20.88
CA GLN A 123 5.59 5.11 -21.28
C GLN A 123 4.86 6.46 -21.20
N GLY A 124 5.48 7.44 -20.53
CA GLY A 124 4.96 8.80 -20.42
C GLY A 124 3.91 9.03 -19.34
N PHE A 125 3.58 8.02 -18.52
CA PHE A 125 2.77 8.22 -17.32
C PHE A 125 3.60 8.84 -16.20
N SER A 126 3.03 9.85 -15.54
CA SER A 126 3.61 10.46 -14.34
C SER A 126 2.66 10.23 -13.18
N GLU A 127 3.17 9.74 -12.05
CA GLU A 127 2.39 9.57 -10.83
C GLU A 127 1.87 10.93 -10.34
N THR A 128 0.55 11.06 -10.22
CA THR A 128 -0.11 12.25 -9.67
C THR A 128 -0.48 12.01 -8.20
N PRO A 129 -0.67 13.07 -7.38
CA PRO A 129 -1.15 12.91 -6.02
C PRO A 129 -2.49 12.15 -5.95
N LEU A 130 -3.39 12.41 -6.91
CA LEU A 130 -4.66 11.72 -7.04
C LEU A 130 -4.47 10.22 -7.32
N TYR A 131 -3.59 9.85 -8.26
CA TYR A 131 -3.24 8.46 -8.55
C TYR A 131 -2.78 7.72 -7.29
N SER A 132 -1.79 8.29 -6.60
CA SER A 132 -1.22 7.69 -5.39
C SER A 132 -2.26 7.56 -4.30
N SER A 133 -3.10 8.58 -4.11
CA SER A 133 -4.14 8.55 -3.08
C SER A 133 -5.23 7.51 -3.35
N VAL A 134 -5.71 7.40 -4.60
CA VAL A 134 -6.73 6.43 -5.00
C VAL A 134 -6.20 5.00 -4.94
N LEU A 135 -4.99 4.76 -5.45
CA LEU A 135 -4.37 3.43 -5.38
C LEU A 135 -4.24 2.97 -3.92
N GLN A 136 -3.76 3.85 -3.05
CA GLN A 136 -3.60 3.55 -1.64
C GLN A 136 -4.94 3.30 -0.92
N SER A 137 -5.94 4.15 -1.13
CA SER A 137 -7.25 3.96 -0.48
C SER A 137 -7.95 2.69 -0.96
N THR A 138 -7.75 2.31 -2.23
CA THR A 138 -8.33 1.09 -2.80
C THR A 138 -7.63 -0.18 -2.30
N LEU A 139 -6.31 -0.14 -2.11
CA LEU A 139 -5.53 -1.28 -1.62
C LEU A 139 -5.68 -1.51 -0.11
N HIS A 140 -5.86 -0.44 0.67
CA HIS A 140 -5.82 -0.50 2.13
C HIS A 140 -6.69 -1.64 2.74
N PRO A 141 -7.97 -1.82 2.36
CA PRO A 141 -8.81 -2.86 2.98
C PRO A 141 -8.33 -4.30 2.75
N TYR A 142 -7.52 -4.54 1.70
CA TYR A 142 -6.96 -5.87 1.42
C TYR A 142 -5.75 -6.21 2.31
N PHE A 143 -5.04 -5.18 2.79
CA PHE A 143 -3.85 -5.35 3.62
C PHE A 143 -4.16 -5.25 5.12
N GLU A 144 -5.40 -4.92 5.49
CA GLU A 144 -5.85 -4.94 6.88
C GLU A 144 -6.12 -6.37 7.37
N PRO A 145 -5.78 -6.71 8.64
CA PRO A 145 -5.99 -8.05 9.19
C PRO A 145 -7.44 -8.58 9.16
N GLY A 146 -8.42 -7.66 9.16
CA GLY A 146 -9.86 -7.94 9.08
C GLY A 146 -10.45 -8.02 7.67
N GLY A 147 -9.65 -7.77 6.62
CA GLY A 147 -10.10 -7.80 5.24
C GLY A 147 -10.39 -9.20 4.68
N ASN A 148 -10.86 -9.26 3.43
CA ASN A 148 -11.06 -10.53 2.73
C ASN A 148 -9.70 -11.18 2.40
N ARG A 149 -9.27 -12.09 3.27
CA ARG A 149 -7.96 -12.75 3.21
C ARG A 149 -7.70 -13.49 1.90
N LYS A 150 -8.73 -14.12 1.30
CA LYS A 150 -8.55 -14.85 0.05
C LYS A 150 -8.30 -13.88 -1.10
N SER A 151 -9.11 -12.83 -1.20
CA SER A 151 -8.93 -11.81 -2.21
C SER A 151 -7.59 -11.08 -2.07
N ALA A 152 -7.18 -10.80 -0.82
CA ALA A 152 -5.90 -10.17 -0.53
C ALA A 152 -4.70 -10.99 -1.04
N LEU A 153 -4.66 -12.30 -0.80
CA LEU A 153 -3.55 -13.16 -1.24
C LEU A 153 -3.41 -13.22 -2.77
N VAL A 154 -4.54 -13.36 -3.48
CA VAL A 154 -4.52 -13.38 -4.94
C VAL A 154 -4.14 -12.00 -5.48
N LEU A 155 -4.67 -10.91 -4.91
CA LEU A 155 -4.31 -9.55 -5.30
C LEU A 155 -2.82 -9.27 -5.08
N VAL A 156 -2.28 -9.65 -3.92
CA VAL A 156 -0.84 -9.52 -3.62
C VAL A 156 -0.01 -10.30 -4.63
N SER A 157 -0.40 -11.53 -4.96
CA SER A 157 0.32 -12.36 -5.95
C SER A 157 0.34 -11.71 -7.33
N LEU A 158 -0.79 -11.14 -7.76
CA LEU A 158 -0.90 -10.43 -9.03
C LEU A 158 -0.07 -9.16 -9.05
N LEU A 159 -0.21 -8.34 -8.02
CA LEU A 159 0.53 -7.08 -7.90
C LEU A 159 2.03 -7.32 -7.80
N TRP A 160 2.46 -8.36 -7.09
CA TRP A 160 3.87 -8.68 -6.94
C TRP A 160 4.56 -8.98 -8.26
N ASN A 161 3.88 -9.70 -9.16
CA ASN A 161 4.40 -10.03 -10.49
C ASN A 161 4.49 -8.80 -11.41
N HIS A 162 3.68 -7.76 -11.17
CA HIS A 162 3.69 -6.53 -11.96
C HIS A 162 4.64 -5.49 -11.36
N ASP A 163 4.51 -5.24 -10.06
CA ASP A 163 5.24 -4.24 -9.31
C ASP A 163 5.25 -4.54 -7.80
N SER A 164 6.33 -5.19 -7.34
CA SER A 164 6.54 -5.51 -5.92
C SER A 164 6.62 -4.26 -5.03
N GLU A 165 7.03 -3.11 -5.56
CA GLU A 165 7.18 -1.88 -4.76
C GLU A 165 5.81 -1.35 -4.29
N VAL A 166 4.76 -1.50 -5.10
CA VAL A 166 3.38 -1.14 -4.72
C VAL A 166 2.94 -1.94 -3.50
N VAL A 167 3.21 -3.25 -3.49
CA VAL A 167 2.87 -4.15 -2.37
C VAL A 167 3.62 -3.73 -1.10
N LEU A 168 4.93 -3.52 -1.20
CA LEU A 168 5.75 -3.10 -0.05
C LEU A 168 5.32 -1.74 0.50
N ARG A 169 4.96 -0.79 -0.37
CA ARG A 169 4.43 0.52 0.03
C ARG A 169 3.08 0.39 0.75
N ALA A 170 2.20 -0.49 0.28
CA ALA A 170 0.93 -0.79 0.95
C ALA A 170 1.17 -1.41 2.35
N CYS A 171 2.10 -2.37 2.47
CA CYS A 171 2.50 -2.92 3.77
C CYS A 171 2.97 -1.82 4.74
N ARG A 172 3.84 -0.92 4.28
CA ARG A 172 4.33 0.22 5.08
C ARG A 172 3.19 1.10 5.56
N GLN A 173 2.25 1.41 4.67
CA GLN A 173 1.15 2.32 4.97
C GLN A 173 0.21 1.74 6.03
N VAL A 174 -0.21 0.47 5.88
CA VAL A 174 -1.07 -0.18 6.85
C VAL A 174 -0.38 -0.28 8.22
N TYR A 175 0.91 -0.61 8.24
CA TYR A 175 1.68 -0.58 9.48
C TYR A 175 1.73 0.82 10.11
N THR A 176 1.95 1.86 9.31
CA THR A 176 2.03 3.24 9.82
C THR A 176 0.73 3.67 10.50
N LEU A 177 -0.42 3.26 9.93
CA LEU A 177 -1.76 3.57 10.44
C LEU A 177 -2.13 2.72 11.66
N SER A 178 -1.74 1.44 11.68
CA SER A 178 -2.05 0.51 12.76
C SER A 178 -0.84 -0.40 13.07
N PRO A 179 0.13 0.08 13.87
CA PRO A 179 1.37 -0.65 14.13
C PRO A 179 1.18 -1.69 15.26
N THR A 180 0.31 -2.67 15.03
CA THR A 180 -0.02 -3.74 15.99
C THR A 180 0.63 -5.06 15.60
N LEU A 181 0.70 -6.00 16.56
CA LEU A 181 1.19 -7.35 16.32
C LEU A 181 0.38 -8.07 15.23
N ASP A 182 -0.95 -7.96 15.26
CA ASP A 182 -1.82 -8.59 14.25
C ASP A 182 -1.55 -8.04 12.84
N THR A 183 -1.40 -6.72 12.72
CA THR A 183 -1.00 -6.08 11.46
C THR A 183 0.30 -6.67 10.93
N VAL A 184 1.36 -6.68 11.72
CA VAL A 184 2.67 -7.17 11.28
C VAL A 184 2.59 -8.67 10.91
N GLN A 185 1.91 -9.48 11.71
CA GLN A 185 1.72 -10.90 11.41
C GLN A 185 0.91 -11.13 10.12
N HIS A 186 -0.10 -10.30 9.86
CA HIS A 186 -0.88 -10.37 8.64
C HIS A 186 -0.03 -9.99 7.42
N LEU A 187 0.74 -8.90 7.50
CA LEU A 187 1.63 -8.48 6.41
C LEU A 187 2.69 -9.54 6.09
N ILE A 188 3.30 -10.18 7.11
CA ILE A 188 4.22 -11.32 6.93
C ILE A 188 3.53 -12.44 6.15
N ARG A 189 2.29 -12.80 6.50
CA ARG A 189 1.54 -13.85 5.78
C ARG A 189 1.29 -13.49 4.31
N LEU A 190 0.95 -12.23 4.02
CA LEU A 190 0.75 -11.77 2.65
C LEU A 190 2.04 -11.89 1.82
N VAL A 191 3.18 -11.39 2.33
CA VAL A 191 4.44 -11.46 1.58
C VAL A 191 5.03 -12.87 1.52
N ASN A 192 4.71 -13.75 2.47
CA ASN A 192 5.09 -15.17 2.40
C ASN A 192 4.40 -15.91 1.24
N ALA A 193 3.32 -15.36 0.69
CA ALA A 193 2.60 -15.98 -0.43
C ALA A 193 3.30 -15.77 -1.79
N VAL A 194 4.34 -14.92 -1.85
CA VAL A 194 5.02 -14.55 -3.08
C VAL A 194 6.52 -14.82 -3.01
N ASN A 195 7.11 -15.14 -4.16
CA ASN A 195 8.53 -15.47 -4.26
C ASN A 195 9.40 -14.28 -3.85
N ASN A 196 10.41 -14.52 -3.00
CA ASN A 196 11.31 -13.50 -2.44
C ASN A 196 10.63 -12.42 -1.58
N GLY A 197 9.32 -12.49 -1.34
CA GLY A 197 8.58 -11.50 -0.55
C GLY A 197 9.15 -11.25 0.84
N PRO A 198 9.46 -12.28 1.64
CA PRO A 198 10.01 -12.10 2.98
C PRO A 198 11.38 -11.40 2.97
N ARG A 199 12.22 -11.75 1.99
CA ARG A 199 13.53 -11.13 1.80
C ARG A 199 13.38 -9.65 1.44
N MET A 200 12.55 -9.33 0.45
CA MET A 200 12.34 -7.94 0.02
C MET A 200 11.69 -7.07 1.10
N LEU A 201 10.78 -7.64 1.90
CA LEU A 201 10.22 -6.96 3.08
C LEU A 201 11.32 -6.61 4.10
N MET A 202 12.26 -7.52 4.33
CA MET A 202 13.38 -7.30 5.25
C MET A 202 14.46 -6.34 4.70
N GLU A 203 14.52 -6.14 3.39
CA GLU A 203 15.46 -5.24 2.70
C GLU A 203 14.88 -3.83 2.46
N MET A 204 13.66 -3.55 2.92
CA MET A 204 13.02 -2.23 2.75
C MET A 204 13.85 -1.09 3.36
N ARG A 205 13.85 0.07 2.67
CA ARG A 205 14.56 1.27 3.13
C ARG A 205 13.94 1.84 4.41
N GLU A 206 12.63 1.76 4.54
CA GLU A 206 11.88 2.23 5.69
C GLU A 206 11.94 1.22 6.83
N ARG A 207 12.97 1.37 7.67
CA ARG A 207 13.36 0.33 8.63
C ARG A 207 12.41 0.12 9.81
N GLU A 208 11.46 1.02 10.10
CA GLU A 208 10.56 0.84 11.26
C GLU A 208 9.70 -0.42 11.13
N LEU A 209 9.10 -0.66 9.96
CA LEU A 209 8.37 -1.90 9.68
C LEU A 209 9.31 -3.12 9.70
N VAL A 210 10.52 -2.97 9.17
CA VAL A 210 11.53 -4.04 9.17
C VAL A 210 11.88 -4.49 10.59
N PHE A 211 12.08 -3.54 11.52
CA PHE A 211 12.32 -3.86 12.92
C PHE A 211 11.12 -4.53 13.58
N ALA A 212 9.90 -4.09 13.27
CA ALA A 212 8.69 -4.74 13.77
C ALA A 212 8.58 -6.20 13.28
N VAL A 213 8.84 -6.44 11.99
CA VAL A 213 8.88 -7.79 11.39
C VAL A 213 9.97 -8.63 12.04
N ALA A 214 11.18 -8.10 12.20
CA ALA A 214 12.30 -8.79 12.84
C ALA A 214 11.97 -9.23 14.28
N CYS A 215 11.32 -8.36 15.06
CA CYS A 215 10.86 -8.68 16.41
C CYS A 215 9.85 -9.84 16.37
N VAL A 216 8.84 -9.78 15.49
CA VAL A 216 7.83 -10.84 15.36
C VAL A 216 8.44 -12.17 14.93
N LEU A 217 9.39 -12.17 13.99
CA LEU A 217 10.09 -13.37 13.54
C LEU A 217 11.02 -13.92 14.65
N GLY A 218 11.69 -13.04 15.39
CA GLY A 218 12.49 -13.40 16.56
C GLY A 218 11.64 -14.05 17.65
N GLU A 219 10.44 -13.54 17.90
CA GLU A 219 9.53 -14.14 18.85
C GLU A 219 9.03 -15.52 18.42
N LYS A 220 8.93 -15.79 17.12
CA LYS A 220 8.59 -17.12 16.60
C LYS A 220 9.79 -18.07 16.53
N GLY A 221 11.01 -17.58 16.77
CA GLY A 221 12.24 -18.35 16.60
C GLY A 221 12.63 -18.56 15.13
N GLU A 222 12.03 -17.82 14.20
CA GLU A 222 12.33 -17.87 12.76
C GLU A 222 13.54 -17.00 12.39
N LEU A 223 13.96 -16.11 13.31
CA LEU A 223 15.11 -15.21 13.13
C LEU A 223 15.92 -15.15 14.45
N VAL A 224 17.24 -15.25 14.35
CA VAL A 224 18.13 -14.93 15.49
C VAL A 224 18.26 -13.41 15.58
N LEU A 225 17.40 -12.80 16.41
CA LEU A 225 17.21 -11.35 16.45
C LEU A 225 18.51 -10.60 16.82
N GLU A 226 19.30 -11.10 17.77
CA GLU A 226 20.54 -10.46 18.21
C GLU A 226 21.56 -10.30 17.08
N ASP A 227 21.84 -11.40 16.37
CA ASP A 227 22.80 -11.44 15.27
C ASP A 227 22.35 -10.53 14.13
N TRP A 228 21.06 -10.57 13.78
CA TRP A 228 20.50 -9.75 12.72
C TRP A 228 20.62 -8.26 13.03
N ILE A 229 20.30 -7.82 14.25
CA ILE A 229 20.45 -6.40 14.63
C ILE A 229 21.93 -6.00 14.61
N HIS A 230 22.81 -6.86 15.09
CA HIS A 230 24.24 -6.58 15.09
C HIS A 230 24.74 -6.31 13.66
N GLU A 231 24.29 -7.11 12.69
CA GLU A 231 24.58 -6.90 11.27
C GLU A 231 24.00 -5.55 10.76
N GLN A 232 22.74 -5.25 11.10
CA GLN A 232 22.10 -4.00 10.69
C GLN A 232 22.80 -2.74 11.25
N LEU A 233 23.28 -2.81 12.49
CA LEU A 233 24.00 -1.70 13.14
C LEU A 233 25.47 -1.62 12.69
N ARG A 234 26.12 -2.75 12.40
CA ARG A 234 27.52 -2.76 11.93
C ARG A 234 27.69 -2.10 10.56
N GLY A 235 26.68 -2.19 9.70
CA GLY A 235 26.65 -1.48 8.41
C GLY A 235 26.29 0.01 8.50
N ASP A 236 25.96 0.54 9.69
CA ASP A 236 25.36 1.86 9.88
C ASP A 236 26.40 2.97 10.10
N SER A 237 27.20 3.28 9.07
CA SER A 237 28.21 4.35 9.16
C SER A 237 27.63 5.75 9.42
N THR A 238 26.33 5.94 9.17
CA THR A 238 25.63 7.24 9.26
C THR A 238 24.72 7.37 10.49
N PHE A 239 24.72 6.39 11.41
CA PHE A 239 23.82 6.34 12.58
C PHE A 239 22.32 6.33 12.22
N HIS A 240 21.98 6.09 10.96
CA HIS A 240 20.60 6.14 10.49
C HIS A 240 19.78 4.99 11.05
N SER A 241 20.30 3.76 10.97
CA SER A 241 19.65 2.55 11.46
C SER A 241 19.47 2.58 12.98
N SER A 242 20.47 3.08 13.70
CA SER A 242 20.43 3.31 15.14
C SER A 242 19.34 4.31 15.52
N SER A 243 19.22 5.43 14.79
CA SER A 243 18.18 6.43 15.02
C SER A 243 16.78 5.89 14.78
N VAL A 244 16.57 5.13 13.70
CA VAL A 244 15.25 4.54 13.39
C VAL A 244 14.88 3.47 14.42
N LEU A 245 15.84 2.66 14.86
CA LEU A 245 15.62 1.68 15.94
C LEU A 245 15.19 2.38 17.23
N ILE A 246 15.85 3.49 17.61
CA ILE A 246 15.47 4.25 18.81
C ILE A 246 14.06 4.85 18.66
N GLN A 247 13.67 5.34 17.48
CA GLN A 247 12.31 5.81 17.22
C GLN A 247 11.27 4.68 17.38
N PHE A 248 11.56 3.51 16.81
CA PHE A 248 10.73 2.31 16.97
C PHE A 248 10.56 1.95 18.46
N LEU A 249 11.66 1.93 19.22
CA LEU A 249 11.63 1.63 20.65
C LEU A 249 10.79 2.64 21.44
N ASN A 250 10.99 3.94 21.21
CA ASN A 250 10.24 5.00 21.90
C ASN A 250 8.73 4.93 21.60
N ARG A 251 8.35 4.54 20.38
CA ARG A 251 6.94 4.41 19.99
C ARG A 251 6.23 3.26 20.71
N HIS A 252 6.92 2.14 20.88
CA HIS A 252 6.31 0.89 21.32
C HIS A 252 6.55 0.56 22.79
N SER A 253 7.62 1.08 23.41
CA SER A 253 8.07 0.68 24.76
C SER A 253 7.01 0.82 25.85
N ALA A 254 6.10 1.79 25.74
CA ALA A 254 5.10 2.08 26.76
C ALA A 254 4.06 0.96 26.95
N ALA A 255 3.77 0.20 25.89
CA ALA A 255 2.73 -0.83 25.86
C ALA A 255 3.29 -2.26 25.80
N VAL A 256 4.60 -2.42 26.01
CA VAL A 256 5.28 -3.71 25.93
C VAL A 256 4.83 -4.64 27.04
N VAL A 257 4.59 -5.90 26.70
CA VAL A 257 4.22 -6.97 27.62
C VAL A 257 5.16 -8.17 27.45
N PRO A 258 5.22 -9.10 28.44
CA PRO A 258 5.95 -10.36 28.27
C PRO A 258 5.47 -11.12 27.04
N LYS A 259 6.39 -11.82 26.36
CA LYS A 259 6.09 -12.63 25.18
C LYS A 259 4.86 -13.54 25.36
N ALA A 260 4.74 -14.20 26.51
CA ALA A 260 3.64 -15.09 26.84
C ALA A 260 2.26 -14.39 26.93
N SER A 261 2.25 -13.07 27.08
CA SER A 261 1.06 -12.24 27.27
C SER A 261 0.70 -11.41 26.02
N LEU A 262 1.41 -11.60 24.90
CA LEU A 262 1.14 -10.87 23.66
C LEU A 262 -0.25 -11.19 23.11
N LYS A 263 -1.03 -10.15 22.84
CA LYS A 263 -2.33 -10.21 22.19
C LYS A 263 -2.24 -9.63 20.77
N PRO A 264 -3.20 -9.92 19.87
CA PRO A 264 -3.22 -9.33 18.53
C PRO A 264 -3.13 -7.79 18.53
N SER A 265 -3.74 -7.14 19.52
CA SER A 265 -3.71 -5.68 19.71
C SER A 265 -2.44 -5.15 20.39
N SER A 266 -1.54 -6.02 20.87
CA SER A 266 -0.28 -5.61 21.50
C SER A 266 0.66 -4.98 20.47
N PRO A 267 1.65 -4.18 20.91
CA PRO A 267 2.73 -3.76 20.02
C PRO A 267 3.50 -4.97 19.47
N PRO A 268 4.17 -4.85 18.31
CA PRO A 268 5.02 -5.89 17.72
C PRO A 268 6.36 -6.04 18.46
N LEU A 269 6.38 -5.80 19.77
CA LEU A 269 7.56 -5.77 20.62
C LEU A 269 7.22 -6.35 22.00
N SER A 270 7.98 -7.37 22.42
CA SER A 270 7.93 -7.97 23.76
C SER A 270 8.96 -7.34 24.70
N ILE A 271 8.86 -7.62 26.01
CA ILE A 271 9.84 -7.11 26.99
C ILE A 271 11.21 -7.79 26.81
N GLU A 272 11.21 -9.05 26.39
CA GLU A 272 12.40 -9.83 26.09
C GLU A 272 13.14 -9.24 24.89
N SER A 273 12.41 -8.99 23.80
CA SER A 273 12.95 -8.32 22.61
C SER A 273 13.42 -6.91 22.95
N LEU A 274 12.65 -6.09 23.67
CA LEU A 274 13.07 -4.75 24.10
C LEU A 274 14.41 -4.79 24.83
N THR A 275 14.57 -5.71 25.78
CA THR A 275 15.81 -5.87 26.55
C THR A 275 17.00 -6.24 25.65
N LEU A 276 16.79 -7.14 24.69
CA LEU A 276 17.80 -7.54 23.70
C LEU A 276 18.20 -6.37 22.78
N LEU A 277 17.22 -5.63 22.25
CA LEU A 277 17.43 -4.46 21.40
C LEU A 277 18.27 -3.41 22.13
N LEU A 278 17.93 -3.10 23.38
CA LEU A 278 18.63 -2.13 24.21
C LEU A 278 20.08 -2.56 24.51
N LYS A 279 20.30 -3.83 24.86
CA LYS A 279 21.65 -4.38 25.10
C LYS A 279 22.52 -4.29 23.84
N THR A 280 21.96 -4.63 22.68
CA THR A 280 22.68 -4.61 21.41
C THR A 280 23.04 -3.18 20.99
N LEU A 281 22.09 -2.24 21.16
CA LEU A 281 22.32 -0.81 20.96
C LEU A 281 23.39 -0.26 21.91
N HIS A 282 23.34 -0.60 23.19
CA HIS A 282 24.35 -0.21 24.17
C HIS A 282 25.73 -0.70 23.72
N ARG A 283 25.87 -1.99 23.43
CA ARG A 283 27.13 -2.61 22.98
C ARG A 283 27.69 -1.93 21.73
N HIS A 284 26.83 -1.57 20.78
CA HIS A 284 27.23 -0.84 19.57
C HIS A 284 27.68 0.59 19.90
N ALA A 285 26.93 1.31 20.74
CA ALA A 285 27.22 2.69 21.09
C ALA A 285 28.43 2.84 22.03
N SER A 286 28.76 1.84 22.85
CA SER A 286 29.91 1.87 23.77
C SER A 286 31.26 1.97 23.07
N GLY A 287 31.33 1.68 21.76
CA GLY A 287 32.51 1.94 20.93
C GLY A 287 32.75 3.44 20.63
N ASN A 288 31.76 4.31 20.89
CA ASN A 288 31.84 5.75 20.67
C ASN A 288 31.12 6.53 21.79
N PRO A 289 31.84 7.17 22.73
CA PRO A 289 31.24 7.87 23.87
C PRO A 289 30.20 8.94 23.50
N GLY A 290 30.37 9.61 22.34
CA GLY A 290 29.40 10.60 21.85
C GLY A 290 28.09 9.96 21.38
N ALA A 291 28.17 8.78 20.74
CA ALA A 291 27.01 8.01 20.33
C ALA A 291 26.27 7.43 21.55
N LEU A 292 27.00 6.94 22.55
CA LEU A 292 26.41 6.41 23.79
C LEU A 292 25.57 7.45 24.53
N ASN A 293 26.10 8.66 24.73
CA ASN A 293 25.37 9.76 25.37
C ASN A 293 24.14 10.18 24.56
N LYS A 294 24.24 10.17 23.23
CA LYS A 294 23.12 10.46 22.34
C LYS A 294 22.03 9.40 22.44
N CYS A 295 22.39 8.11 22.41
CA CYS A 295 21.46 7.00 22.61
C CYS A 295 20.77 7.08 23.98
N ALA A 296 21.53 7.30 25.06
CA ALA A 296 20.99 7.37 26.41
C ALA A 296 19.95 8.49 26.58
N ARG A 297 20.20 9.68 25.99
CA ARG A 297 19.24 10.79 25.98
C ARG A 297 17.99 10.45 25.18
N LEU A 298 18.15 9.84 24.00
CA LEU A 298 17.02 9.51 23.14
C LEU A 298 16.17 8.36 23.70
N LEU A 299 16.73 7.50 24.55
CA LEU A 299 16.05 6.39 25.22
C LEU A 299 15.48 6.75 26.61
N GLU A 300 15.62 8.00 27.05
CA GLU A 300 15.07 8.45 28.34
C GLU A 300 13.57 8.14 28.50
N PRO A 301 12.70 8.29 27.48
CA PRO A 301 11.30 7.89 27.59
C PRO A 301 11.11 6.41 27.90
N VAL A 302 11.91 5.54 27.27
CA VAL A 302 11.90 4.09 27.51
C VAL A 302 12.29 3.79 28.96
N PHE A 303 13.34 4.43 29.47
CA PHE A 303 13.83 4.22 30.82
C PHE A 303 12.89 4.76 31.90
N ARG A 304 12.09 5.78 31.60
CA ARG A 304 11.03 6.25 32.52
C ARG A 304 9.93 5.22 32.70
N VAL A 305 9.55 4.52 31.63
CA VAL A 305 8.57 3.43 31.69
C VAL A 305 9.17 2.20 32.35
N HIS A 306 10.41 1.86 31.99
CA HIS A 306 11.10 0.64 32.44
C HIS A 306 12.36 0.99 33.23
N SER A 307 12.18 1.51 34.44
CA SER A 307 13.29 2.01 35.29
C SER A 307 14.37 0.96 35.57
N GLY A 308 13.99 -0.32 35.66
CA GLY A 308 14.93 -1.44 35.79
C GLY A 308 15.88 -1.62 34.60
N LEU A 309 15.49 -1.19 33.40
CA LEU A 309 16.33 -1.27 32.19
C LEU A 309 17.33 -0.12 32.11
N ALA A 310 17.12 0.98 32.85
CA ALA A 310 18.05 2.10 32.90
C ALA A 310 19.42 1.70 33.47
N ALA A 311 19.48 0.64 34.28
CA ALA A 311 20.73 0.09 34.81
C ALA A 311 21.65 -0.48 33.72
N LEU A 312 21.14 -0.80 32.52
CA LEU A 312 21.95 -1.29 31.41
C LEU A 312 22.80 -0.20 30.74
N PHE A 313 22.54 1.08 31.02
CA PHE A 313 23.21 2.23 30.40
C PHE A 313 23.99 3.11 31.40
N ARG A 314 24.13 2.68 32.65
CA ARG A 314 25.00 3.29 33.66
C ARG A 314 26.28 2.47 33.80
#